data_AF-A0A958DFL4-F1
#
_entry.id   AF-A0A958DFL4-F1
#
_cell.length_a   1.000
_cell.length_b   1.000
_cell.length_c   1.000
_cell.angle_alpha   90.00
_cell.angle_beta   90.00
_cell.angle_gamma   90.00
#
_symmetry.space_group_name_H-M   'P 1'
#
loop_
_entity.id
_entity.type
_entity.pdbx_description
1 polymer ?
#
loop_
_entity_poly.entity_id
_entity_poly.type
_entity_poly.pdbx_seq_one_letter_code
_entity_poly.pdbx_strand_id
1 'polypeptide(L)'
;HDAHTAMLLGVARLLHDQEIPGQVRLLFQPSEEDADDHGISGAAAMIADGALDGVDAVIALHVNGKIDVGMVRADDGWIGAAVDTFCGHVIGKGGHAAYPHETLDPIWLTSQVLNALYAIPSRRISPLLPSVITVGIVHGGTADNVIPDSVYVEGTIRSMDEVVRSQLAADIEKSFALARAFGG
;
A
#
# COMPACT_ATOMS: atom_id res chain seq x y z
N HIS A 1 -14.75 -13.54 7.45
CA HIS A 1 -13.73 -13.47 8.53
C HIS A 1 -14.09 -14.37 9.70
N ASP A 2 -15.35 -14.30 10.15
CA ASP A 2 -15.99 -15.31 11.01
C ASP A 2 -15.66 -16.77 10.65
N ALA A 3 -15.68 -17.12 9.36
CA ALA A 3 -15.32 -18.45 8.88
C ALA A 3 -13.90 -18.88 9.31
N HIS A 4 -12.91 -17.99 9.23
CA HIS A 4 -11.52 -18.32 9.54
C HIS A 4 -11.32 -18.60 11.03
N THR A 5 -11.94 -17.79 11.91
CA THR A 5 -11.92 -18.02 13.36
C THR A 5 -12.55 -19.37 13.71
N ALA A 6 -13.70 -19.69 13.13
CA ALA A 6 -14.37 -20.97 13.35
C ALA A 6 -13.51 -22.16 12.87
N MET A 7 -12.87 -22.03 11.70
CA MET A 7 -11.96 -23.04 11.16
C MET A 7 -10.76 -23.28 12.08
N LEU A 8 -10.10 -22.23 12.57
CA LEU A 8 -8.94 -22.36 13.46
C LEU A 8 -9.31 -22.95 14.83
N LEU A 9 -10.48 -22.62 15.37
CA LEU A 9 -11.03 -23.28 16.56
C LEU A 9 -11.31 -24.77 16.30
N GLY A 10 -11.80 -25.12 15.10
CA GLY A 10 -11.96 -26.51 14.67
C GLY A 10 -10.63 -27.26 14.64
N VAL A 11 -9.58 -26.64 14.09
CA VAL A 11 -8.21 -27.18 14.11
C VAL A 11 -7.73 -27.38 15.55
N ALA A 12 -7.94 -26.40 16.44
CA ALA A 12 -7.59 -26.52 17.86
C ALA A 12 -8.25 -27.75 18.50
N ARG A 13 -9.55 -27.97 18.20
CA ARG A 13 -10.31 -29.11 18.74
C ARG A 13 -9.79 -30.43 18.21
N LEU A 14 -9.46 -30.51 16.92
CA LEU A 14 -8.96 -31.72 16.28
C LEU A 14 -7.55 -32.09 16.77
N LEU A 15 -6.69 -31.09 17.01
CA LEU A 15 -5.32 -31.31 17.48
C LEU A 15 -5.23 -31.61 18.98
N HIS A 16 -6.23 -31.23 19.78
CA HIS A 16 -6.20 -31.40 21.24
C HIS A 16 -5.87 -32.83 21.69
N ASP A 17 -6.39 -33.83 20.98
CA ASP A 17 -6.26 -35.25 21.31
C ASP A 17 -5.17 -35.96 20.49
N GLN A 18 -4.33 -35.21 19.74
CA GLN A 18 -3.29 -35.77 18.86
C GLN A 18 -1.90 -35.60 19.47
N GLU A 19 -1.11 -36.68 19.45
CA GLU A 19 0.32 -36.59 19.69
C GLU A 19 1.04 -36.25 18.38
N ILE A 20 1.57 -35.03 18.30
CA ILE A 20 2.33 -34.56 17.14
C ILE A 20 3.78 -34.29 17.53
N PRO A 21 4.75 -34.60 16.66
CA PRO A 21 6.13 -34.21 16.89
C PRO A 21 6.25 -32.69 16.73
N GLY A 22 6.55 -32.00 17.84
CA GLY A 22 6.75 -30.55 17.87
C GLY A 22 5.62 -29.80 18.58
N GLN A 23 5.47 -28.52 18.25
CA GLN A 23 4.47 -27.63 18.84
C GLN A 23 3.68 -26.92 17.75
N VAL A 24 2.38 -26.72 17.98
CA VAL A 24 1.52 -25.91 17.11
C VAL A 24 1.07 -24.69 17.89
N ARG A 25 1.33 -23.51 17.33
CA ARG A 25 0.85 -22.22 17.85
C ARG A 25 -0.32 -21.75 16.99
N LEU A 26 -1.45 -21.46 17.63
CA LEU A 26 -2.66 -20.99 16.96
C LEU A 26 -2.73 -19.47 17.09
N LEU A 27 -2.65 -18.75 15.96
CA LEU A 27 -2.64 -17.30 15.92
C LEU A 27 -4.00 -16.76 15.48
N PHE A 28 -4.72 -16.12 16.40
CA PHE A 28 -5.98 -15.43 16.11
C PHE A 28 -5.68 -13.95 15.90
N GLN A 29 -5.34 -13.58 14.66
CA GLN A 29 -4.95 -12.23 14.31
C GLN A 29 -6.15 -11.25 14.34
N PRO A 30 -6.09 -10.15 15.11
CA PRO A 30 -7.06 -9.06 15.01
C PRO A 30 -6.71 -8.10 13.85
N SER A 31 -7.62 -7.18 13.49
CA SER A 31 -7.32 -6.03 12.61
C SER A 31 -6.50 -6.39 11.35
N GLU A 32 -6.99 -7.35 10.56
CA GLU A 32 -6.38 -7.67 9.26
C GLU A 32 -6.75 -6.62 8.19
N GLU A 33 -7.99 -6.15 8.22
CA GLU A 33 -8.53 -5.18 7.26
C GLU A 33 -8.11 -3.73 7.51
N ASP A 34 -7.51 -3.44 8.67
CA ASP A 34 -7.25 -2.07 9.11
C ASP A 34 -6.00 -1.98 10.00
N ALA A 35 -5.62 -0.74 10.32
CA ALA A 35 -4.51 -0.41 11.19
C ALA A 35 -4.95 0.52 12.33
N ASP A 36 -4.12 0.60 13.38
CA ASP A 36 -4.31 1.58 14.45
C ASP A 36 -3.96 3.02 14.01
N ASP A 37 -4.09 3.98 14.94
CA ASP A 37 -3.77 5.40 14.70
C ASP A 37 -2.29 5.65 14.34
N HIS A 38 -1.42 4.65 14.49
CA HIS A 38 -0.02 4.67 14.11
C HIS A 38 0.27 3.91 12.81
N GLY A 39 -0.76 3.37 12.15
CA GLY A 39 -0.63 2.61 10.90
C GLY A 39 -0.14 1.18 11.11
N ILE A 40 -0.25 0.63 12.31
CA ILE A 40 0.15 -0.75 12.64
C ILE A 40 -1.07 -1.67 12.54
N SER A 41 -1.02 -2.65 11.63
CA SER A 41 -2.05 -3.71 11.52
C SER A 41 -1.79 -4.86 12.49
N GLY A 42 -2.78 -5.73 12.69
CA GLY A 42 -2.68 -6.76 13.73
C GLY A 42 -1.58 -7.79 13.52
N ALA A 43 -1.22 -8.11 12.27
CA ALA A 43 -0.07 -9.00 12.00
C ALA A 43 1.23 -8.37 12.50
N ALA A 44 1.47 -7.10 12.16
CA ALA A 44 2.68 -6.38 12.57
C ALA A 44 2.76 -6.23 14.09
N ALA A 45 1.64 -5.90 14.74
CA ALA A 45 1.57 -5.81 16.20
C ALA A 45 1.87 -7.15 16.89
N MET A 46 1.25 -8.25 16.43
CA MET A 46 1.50 -9.58 17.00
C MET A 46 2.95 -10.02 16.83
N ILE A 47 3.57 -9.72 15.69
CA ILE A 47 4.99 -10.02 15.47
C ILE A 47 5.87 -9.25 16.44
N ALA A 48 5.58 -7.95 16.66
CA ALA A 48 6.30 -7.13 17.63
C ALA A 48 6.17 -7.66 19.07
N ASP A 49 5.03 -8.27 19.41
CA ASP A 49 4.77 -8.92 20.70
C ASP A 49 5.38 -10.35 20.81
N GLY A 50 6.16 -10.79 19.84
CA GLY A 50 6.85 -12.08 19.86
C GLY A 50 5.98 -13.28 19.45
N ALA A 51 4.84 -13.06 18.77
CA ALA A 51 3.96 -14.14 18.36
C ALA A 51 4.63 -15.18 17.44
N LEU A 52 5.69 -14.79 16.71
CA LEU A 52 6.47 -15.67 15.84
C LEU A 52 7.78 -16.16 16.46
N ASP A 53 8.08 -15.81 17.71
CA ASP A 53 9.32 -16.23 18.36
C ASP A 53 9.36 -17.76 18.49
N GLY A 54 10.43 -18.35 17.94
CA GLY A 54 10.64 -19.80 17.91
C GLY A 54 9.74 -20.57 16.94
N VAL A 55 9.06 -19.89 16.00
CA VAL A 55 8.22 -20.53 14.98
C VAL A 55 9.04 -20.86 13.74
N ASP A 56 9.08 -22.14 13.34
CA ASP A 56 9.83 -22.59 12.16
C ASP A 56 9.09 -22.32 10.84
N ALA A 57 7.75 -22.37 10.85
CA ALA A 57 6.91 -22.18 9.67
C ALA A 57 5.52 -21.65 10.06
N VAL A 58 4.91 -20.89 9.15
CA VAL A 58 3.56 -20.34 9.30
C VAL A 58 2.69 -20.85 8.16
N ILE A 59 1.48 -21.29 8.49
CA ILE A 59 0.44 -21.65 7.54
C ILE A 59 -0.73 -20.68 7.75
N ALA A 60 -1.17 -20.04 6.67
CA ALA A 60 -2.36 -19.20 6.66
C ALA A 60 -3.30 -19.67 5.55
N LEU A 61 -4.60 -19.39 5.70
CA LEU A 61 -5.60 -19.70 4.69
C LEU A 61 -6.57 -18.52 4.56
N HIS A 62 -7.20 -18.42 3.39
CA HIS A 62 -8.27 -17.45 3.16
C HIS A 62 -9.39 -18.07 2.33
N VAL A 63 -10.64 -18.01 2.81
CA VAL A 63 -11.81 -18.38 2.00
C VAL A 63 -11.95 -17.40 0.84
N ASN A 64 -12.10 -17.91 -0.39
CA ASN A 64 -12.22 -17.07 -1.57
C ASN A 64 -13.50 -17.41 -2.32
N GLY A 65 -14.46 -16.48 -2.33
CA GLY A 65 -15.75 -16.67 -3.00
C GLY A 65 -15.68 -16.79 -4.53
N LYS A 66 -14.51 -16.59 -5.13
CA LYS A 66 -14.25 -16.80 -6.57
C LYS A 66 -13.72 -18.19 -6.90
N ILE A 67 -13.48 -19.04 -5.90
CA ILE A 67 -13.01 -20.41 -6.08
C ILE A 67 -14.17 -21.36 -5.77
N ASP A 68 -14.35 -22.37 -6.63
CA ASP A 68 -15.41 -23.36 -6.46
C ASP A 68 -15.28 -24.13 -5.14
N VAL A 69 -16.43 -24.42 -4.53
CA VAL A 69 -16.48 -25.18 -3.27
C VAL A 69 -15.83 -26.54 -3.44
N GLY A 70 -14.99 -26.93 -2.47
CA GLY A 70 -14.23 -28.19 -2.49
C GLY A 70 -12.84 -28.08 -3.11
N MET A 71 -12.49 -26.92 -3.68
CA MET A 71 -11.15 -26.66 -4.21
C MET A 71 -10.29 -25.94 -3.17
N VAL A 72 -9.01 -26.32 -3.10
CA VAL A 72 -7.96 -25.63 -2.36
C VAL A 72 -6.88 -25.23 -3.36
N ARG A 73 -6.49 -23.95 -3.34
CA ARG A 73 -5.41 -23.44 -4.19
C ARG A 73 -4.21 -23.06 -3.33
N ALA A 74 -3.04 -23.53 -3.76
CA ALA A 74 -1.74 -23.14 -3.25
C ALA A 74 -0.81 -22.99 -4.45
N ASP A 75 -0.07 -21.90 -4.51
CA ASP A 75 0.91 -21.61 -5.56
C ASP A 75 2.28 -21.41 -4.88
N ASP A 76 3.36 -21.66 -5.61
CA ASP A 76 4.71 -21.33 -5.18
C ASP A 76 5.01 -19.83 -5.43
N GLY A 77 5.73 -19.20 -4.50
CA GLY A 77 6.05 -17.77 -4.59
C GLY A 77 4.95 -16.84 -4.07
N TRP A 78 4.71 -15.72 -4.76
CA TRP A 78 3.85 -14.64 -4.27
C TRP A 78 2.37 -14.87 -4.59
N ILE A 79 1.53 -14.84 -3.56
CA ILE A 79 0.07 -15.10 -3.69
C ILE A 79 -0.75 -13.80 -3.61
N GLY A 80 -0.20 -12.74 -3.02
CA GLY A 80 -0.85 -11.44 -2.88
C GLY A 80 0.12 -10.29 -3.11
N ALA A 81 -0.41 -9.14 -3.55
CA ALA A 81 0.37 -7.93 -3.75
C ALA A 81 0.51 -7.16 -2.43
N ALA A 82 1.70 -6.65 -2.16
CA ALA A 82 1.92 -5.61 -1.17
C ALA A 82 1.10 -4.36 -1.51
N VAL A 83 0.64 -3.68 -0.46
CA VAL A 83 -0.18 -2.47 -0.51
C VAL A 83 0.54 -1.39 0.27
N ASP A 84 0.78 -0.26 -0.39
CA ASP A 84 1.27 0.94 0.29
C ASP A 84 0.48 2.16 -0.19
N THR A 85 0.46 3.19 0.66
CA THR A 85 -0.18 4.48 0.38
C THR A 85 0.89 5.56 0.34
N PHE A 86 0.74 6.54 -0.54
CA PHE A 86 1.57 7.73 -0.57
C PHE A 86 0.68 8.98 -0.57
N CYS A 87 1.18 10.03 0.07
CA CYS A 87 0.59 11.36 -0.01
C CYS A 87 1.69 12.42 -0.14
N GLY A 88 1.34 13.59 -0.65
CA GLY A 88 2.27 14.69 -0.80
C GLY A 88 1.56 16.00 -1.08
N HIS A 89 2.21 17.09 -0.67
CA HIS A 89 1.81 18.45 -1.04
C HIS A 89 2.81 19.01 -2.04
N VAL A 90 2.30 19.51 -3.16
CA VAL A 90 3.05 20.34 -4.09
C VAL A 90 2.82 21.78 -3.68
N ILE A 91 3.90 22.47 -3.27
CA ILE A 91 3.83 23.83 -2.77
C ILE A 91 4.18 24.79 -3.91
N GLY A 92 3.48 25.90 -3.95
CA GLY A 92 3.72 26.96 -4.91
C GLY A 92 3.64 28.32 -4.24
N LYS A 93 3.18 29.29 -5.02
CA LYS A 93 2.88 30.64 -4.55
C LYS A 93 1.63 31.10 -5.28
N GLY A 94 0.53 31.24 -4.56
CA GLY A 94 -0.75 31.63 -5.13
C GLY A 94 -0.79 33.09 -5.57
N GLY A 95 -1.90 33.46 -6.20
CA GLY A 95 -2.13 34.82 -6.67
C GLY A 95 -3.30 34.90 -7.64
N HIS A 96 -3.53 36.09 -8.18
CA HIS A 96 -4.60 36.28 -9.16
C HIS A 96 -4.22 35.60 -10.48
N ALA A 97 -5.14 34.78 -11.03
CA ALA A 97 -4.90 34.02 -12.26
C ALA A 97 -4.59 34.86 -13.52
N ALA A 98 -4.81 36.18 -13.48
CA ALA A 98 -4.45 37.10 -14.56
C ALA A 98 -2.94 37.45 -14.57
N TYR A 99 -2.22 37.19 -13.48
CA TYR A 99 -0.80 37.53 -13.33
C TYR A 99 0.04 36.28 -12.98
N PRO A 100 0.01 35.21 -13.79
CA PRO A 100 0.69 33.96 -13.46
C PRO A 100 2.22 34.12 -13.33
N HIS A 101 2.81 35.11 -14.00
CA HIS A 101 4.24 35.41 -13.92
C HIS A 101 4.70 35.96 -12.55
N GLU A 102 3.77 36.38 -11.68
CA GLU A 102 4.06 36.79 -10.30
C GLU A 102 3.88 35.64 -9.28
N THR A 103 3.43 34.49 -9.78
CA THR A 103 3.05 33.30 -9.00
C THR A 103 3.98 32.12 -9.30
N LEU A 104 3.80 31.05 -8.55
CA LEU A 104 4.33 29.73 -8.87
C LEU A 104 3.17 28.74 -8.78
N ASP A 105 2.59 28.38 -9.93
CA ASP A 105 1.33 27.64 -9.98
C ASP A 105 1.50 26.16 -9.57
N PRO A 106 1.00 25.74 -8.40
CA PRO A 106 1.13 24.37 -7.94
C PRO A 106 0.22 23.39 -8.68
N ILE A 107 -0.82 23.85 -9.38
CA ILE A 107 -1.63 22.99 -10.27
C ILE A 107 -0.78 22.57 -11.47
N TRP A 108 -0.08 23.53 -12.09
CA TRP A 108 0.84 23.23 -13.18
C TRP A 108 2.00 22.33 -12.71
N LEU A 109 2.63 22.63 -11.58
CA LEU A 109 3.68 21.76 -11.00
C LEU A 109 3.19 20.34 -10.77
N THR A 110 1.99 20.18 -10.20
CA THR A 110 1.39 18.87 -9.96
C THR A 110 1.20 18.09 -11.25
N SER A 111 0.84 18.74 -12.37
CA SER A 111 0.73 18.04 -13.67
C SER A 111 2.05 17.38 -14.09
N GLN A 112 3.20 17.98 -13.77
CA GLN A 112 4.52 17.40 -14.05
C GLN A 112 4.79 16.19 -13.15
N VAL A 113 4.45 16.31 -11.86
CA VAL A 113 4.58 15.22 -10.88
C VAL A 113 3.71 14.03 -11.29
N LEU A 114 2.43 14.25 -11.62
CA LEU A 114 1.51 13.18 -12.02
C LEU A 114 2.01 12.43 -13.27
N ASN A 115 2.51 13.15 -14.27
CA ASN A 115 3.10 12.53 -15.45
C ASN A 115 4.29 11.64 -15.10
N ALA A 116 5.16 12.09 -14.20
CA ALA A 116 6.30 11.30 -13.75
C ALA A 116 5.86 10.07 -12.96
N LEU A 117 4.90 10.21 -12.04
CA LEU A 117 4.35 9.10 -11.26
C LEU A 117 3.80 7.99 -12.16
N TYR A 118 2.93 8.33 -13.12
CA TYR A 118 2.35 7.35 -14.03
C TYR A 118 3.35 6.75 -15.03
N ALA A 119 4.51 7.39 -15.24
CA ALA A 119 5.57 6.82 -16.05
C ALA A 119 6.34 5.70 -15.33
N ILE A 120 6.37 5.66 -13.99
CA ILE A 120 7.21 4.74 -13.21
C ILE A 120 6.97 3.26 -13.61
N PRO A 121 5.74 2.69 -13.57
CA PRO A 121 5.56 1.27 -13.86
C PRO A 121 6.03 0.88 -15.26
N SER A 122 5.88 1.79 -16.22
CA SER A 122 6.20 1.51 -17.62
C SER A 122 7.66 1.77 -17.99
N ARG A 123 8.36 2.68 -17.30
CA ARG A 123 9.72 3.16 -17.66
C ARG A 123 10.81 2.77 -16.67
N ARG A 124 10.45 2.47 -15.43
CA ARG A 124 11.39 2.26 -14.31
C ARG A 124 11.36 0.83 -13.78
N ILE A 125 10.23 0.15 -13.91
CA ILE A 125 10.05 -1.23 -13.45
C ILE A 125 10.17 -2.20 -14.63
N SER A 126 10.77 -3.37 -14.37
CA SER A 126 10.81 -4.45 -15.34
C SER A 126 9.38 -4.85 -15.73
N PRO A 127 9.05 -4.98 -17.03
CA PRO A 127 7.71 -5.39 -17.46
C PRO A 127 7.36 -6.83 -17.03
N LEU A 128 8.33 -7.61 -16.53
CA LEU A 128 8.11 -8.95 -15.98
C LEU A 128 7.65 -8.92 -14.51
N LEU A 129 7.71 -7.76 -13.84
CA LEU A 129 7.36 -7.62 -12.44
C LEU A 129 6.10 -6.77 -12.30
N PRO A 130 4.99 -7.32 -11.74
CA PRO A 130 3.76 -6.58 -11.56
C PRO A 130 3.94 -5.37 -10.63
N SER A 131 3.53 -4.19 -11.12
CA SER A 131 3.48 -2.97 -10.34
C SER A 131 2.32 -2.09 -10.77
N VAL A 132 1.72 -1.38 -9.81
CA VAL A 132 0.63 -0.42 -10.04
C VAL A 132 0.90 0.84 -9.23
N ILE A 133 0.62 1.99 -9.83
CA ILE A 133 0.49 3.27 -9.13
C ILE A 133 -0.86 3.86 -9.53
N THR A 134 -1.66 4.24 -8.53
CA THR A 134 -2.95 4.89 -8.74
C THR A 134 -3.03 6.12 -7.85
N VAL A 135 -3.25 7.28 -8.45
CA VAL A 135 -3.60 8.51 -7.72
C VAL A 135 -5.11 8.52 -7.51
N GLY A 136 -5.55 8.55 -6.26
CA GLY A 136 -6.97 8.54 -5.88
C GLY A 136 -7.51 9.93 -5.55
N ILE A 137 -6.65 10.84 -5.09
CA ILE A 137 -7.04 12.19 -4.65
C ILE A 137 -6.08 13.21 -5.26
N VAL A 138 -6.64 14.27 -5.83
CA VAL A 138 -5.94 15.50 -6.21
C VAL A 138 -6.81 16.68 -5.82
N HIS A 139 -6.40 17.46 -4.82
CA HIS A 139 -7.17 18.58 -4.30
C HIS A 139 -6.33 19.86 -4.27
N GLY A 140 -6.84 20.93 -4.89
CA GLY A 140 -6.24 22.26 -4.82
C GLY A 140 -7.13 23.31 -5.47
N GLY A 141 -6.94 24.57 -5.10
CA GLY A 141 -7.78 25.68 -5.56
C GLY A 141 -9.09 25.81 -4.76
N THR A 142 -9.63 27.03 -4.76
CA THR A 142 -10.93 27.35 -4.14
C THR A 142 -11.81 28.25 -5.02
N ALA A 143 -11.23 28.83 -6.08
CA ALA A 143 -11.90 29.68 -7.06
C ALA A 143 -11.23 29.50 -8.43
N ASP A 144 -11.94 29.79 -9.51
CA ASP A 144 -11.47 29.67 -10.90
C ASP A 144 -10.46 30.76 -11.30
N ASN A 145 -10.51 31.92 -10.65
CA ASN A 145 -9.66 33.08 -10.94
C ASN A 145 -8.48 33.27 -9.97
N VAL A 146 -8.19 32.27 -9.13
CA VAL A 146 -7.12 32.29 -8.13
C VAL A 146 -6.22 31.06 -8.32
N ILE A 147 -4.92 31.30 -8.49
CA ILE A 147 -3.90 30.26 -8.40
C ILE A 147 -3.70 29.94 -6.91
N PRO A 148 -3.83 28.67 -6.47
CA PRO A 148 -3.68 28.31 -5.07
C PRO A 148 -2.22 28.31 -4.60
N ASP A 149 -2.01 28.24 -3.28
CA ASP A 149 -0.67 28.09 -2.69
C ASP A 149 -0.15 26.66 -2.67
N SER A 150 -1.04 25.66 -2.78
CA SER A 150 -0.64 24.25 -2.81
C SER A 150 -1.69 23.34 -3.46
N VAL A 151 -1.25 22.12 -3.80
CA VAL A 151 -2.11 21.01 -4.22
C VAL A 151 -1.73 19.76 -3.41
N TYR A 152 -2.73 19.10 -2.83
CA TYR A 152 -2.59 17.81 -2.15
C TYR A 152 -2.83 16.67 -3.15
N VAL A 153 -1.98 15.64 -3.08
CA VAL A 153 -2.08 14.42 -3.89
C VAL A 153 -1.96 13.21 -2.98
N GLU A 154 -2.83 12.22 -3.17
CA GLU A 154 -2.79 10.95 -2.45
C GLU A 154 -3.10 9.78 -3.39
N GLY A 155 -2.43 8.65 -3.17
CA GLY A 155 -2.60 7.47 -3.99
C GLY A 155 -2.08 6.22 -3.32
N THR A 156 -2.20 5.11 -4.06
CA THR A 156 -1.78 3.79 -3.61
C THR A 156 -0.90 3.11 -4.64
N ILE A 157 -0.01 2.25 -4.15
CA ILE A 157 0.81 1.38 -4.97
C ILE A 157 0.53 -0.09 -4.68
N ARG A 158 0.78 -0.94 -5.69
CA ARG A 158 0.78 -2.40 -5.57
C ARG A 158 2.07 -2.95 -6.15
N SER A 159 2.63 -3.96 -5.49
CA SER A 159 3.80 -4.69 -5.99
C SER A 159 3.78 -6.14 -5.48
N MET A 160 4.37 -7.07 -6.21
CA MET A 160 4.50 -8.47 -5.77
C MET A 160 5.90 -8.76 -5.19
N ASP A 161 6.88 -7.90 -5.49
CA ASP A 161 8.29 -8.08 -5.15
C ASP A 161 8.77 -6.94 -4.24
N GLU A 162 9.54 -7.28 -3.20
CA GLU A 162 10.00 -6.30 -2.18
C GLU A 162 11.01 -5.29 -2.74
N VAL A 163 11.84 -5.68 -3.72
CA VAL A 163 12.77 -4.76 -4.37
C VAL A 163 11.99 -3.78 -5.24
N VAL A 164 10.97 -4.25 -5.96
CA VAL A 164 10.05 -3.40 -6.73
C VAL A 164 9.29 -2.45 -5.80
N ARG A 165 8.77 -2.94 -4.67
CA ARG A 165 8.10 -2.11 -3.66
C ARG A 165 8.97 -0.94 -3.21
N SER A 166 10.21 -1.24 -2.82
CA SER A 166 11.21 -0.26 -2.41
C SER A 166 11.55 0.74 -3.54
N GLN A 167 11.67 0.24 -4.77
CA GLN A 167 11.95 1.07 -5.95
C GLN A 167 10.80 2.02 -6.28
N LEU A 168 9.55 1.56 -6.15
CA LEU A 168 8.35 2.39 -6.33
C LEU A 168 8.33 3.53 -5.32
N ALA A 169 8.52 3.24 -4.03
CA ALA A 169 8.56 4.27 -2.99
C ALA A 169 9.62 5.34 -3.28
N ALA A 170 10.83 4.92 -3.62
CA ALA A 170 11.93 5.83 -3.93
C ALA A 170 11.68 6.67 -5.20
N ASP A 171 11.09 6.10 -6.25
CA ASP A 171 10.81 6.83 -7.48
C ASP A 171 9.58 7.74 -7.37
N ILE A 172 8.62 7.43 -6.49
CA ILE A 172 7.53 8.34 -6.12
C ILE A 172 8.11 9.60 -5.47
N GLU A 173 9.00 9.45 -4.48
CA GLU A 173 9.64 10.59 -3.82
C GLU A 173 10.40 11.48 -4.83
N LYS A 174 11.15 10.87 -5.75
CA LYS A 174 11.82 11.60 -6.84
C LYS A 174 10.85 12.30 -7.78
N SER A 175 9.69 11.71 -8.04
CA SER A 175 8.66 12.31 -8.89
C SER A 175 8.09 13.58 -8.24
N PHE A 176 7.84 13.57 -6.93
CA PHE A 176 7.47 14.79 -6.21
C PHE A 176 8.61 15.82 -6.18
N ALA A 177 9.86 15.37 -6.07
CA ALA A 177 11.02 16.26 -6.10
C ALA A 177 11.19 17.05 -7.41
N LEU A 178 10.49 16.67 -8.50
CA LEU A 178 10.43 17.48 -9.73
C LEU A 178 9.87 18.88 -9.47
N ALA A 179 8.91 19.03 -8.55
CA ALA A 179 8.37 20.34 -8.20
C ALA A 179 9.48 21.31 -7.72
N ARG A 180 10.45 20.80 -6.94
CA ARG A 180 11.60 21.57 -6.45
C ARG A 180 12.50 22.07 -7.57
N ALA A 181 12.63 21.30 -8.65
CA ALA A 181 13.42 21.72 -9.81
C ALA A 181 12.79 22.94 -10.52
N PHE A 182 11.48 23.11 -10.40
CA PHE A 182 10.74 24.26 -10.90
C PHE A 182 10.52 25.36 -9.85
N GLY A 183 11.06 25.20 -8.63
CA GLY A 183 11.03 26.18 -7.54
C GLY A 183 9.94 25.99 -6.48
N GLY A 184 9.20 24.87 -6.51
CA GLY A 184 8.12 24.53 -5.56
C GLY A 184 8.44 23.46 -4.53
#